data_AF-A0A3R9MMD2-F1
#
_entry.id   AF-A0A3R9MMD2-F1
#
_cell.length_a   1.000
_cell.length_b   1.000
_cell.length_c   1.000
_cell.angle_alpha   90.00
_cell.angle_beta   90.00
_cell.angle_gamma   90.00
#
_symmetry.space_group_name_H-M   'P 1'
#
loop_
_entity.id
_entity.type
_entity.pdbx_description
1 polymer ?
#
loop_
_entity_poly.entity_id
_entity_poly.type
_entity_poly.pdbx_seq_one_letter_code
_entity_poly.pdbx_strand_id
1 'polypeptide(L)'
;MQDSKANEQKVEMWTDGACKGNPGPGGWGVLMRAGSHEKTLHGGELQTTNNRMELLAVIQGLRALKRPCAVTIHTDSQYVMKGMTEWLANWKRRGWLTADKKPVKNAELWQLLDEQVGRHTVSWRWVRGHAGDPGNERADQLANMGVEAARRG
;
A
#
# COMPACT_ATOMS: atom_id res chain seq x y z
N MET A 1 9.71 31.45 -14.09
CA MET A 1 8.48 30.70 -13.75
C MET A 1 8.81 29.81 -12.55
N GLN A 2 8.59 30.32 -11.34
CA GLN A 2 8.72 29.55 -10.10
C GLN A 2 7.32 29.44 -9.51
N ASP A 3 6.54 28.49 -10.01
CA ASP A 3 5.18 28.26 -9.56
C ASP A 3 5.16 27.19 -8.46
N SER A 4 5.00 27.68 -7.22
CA SER A 4 4.10 27.12 -6.20
C SER A 4 4.14 25.60 -5.93
N LYS A 5 5.20 25.10 -5.29
CA LYS A 5 5.21 23.79 -4.58
C LYS A 5 5.26 23.92 -3.04
N ALA A 6 4.84 25.06 -2.50
CA ALA A 6 5.15 25.42 -1.11
C ALA A 6 4.13 24.98 -0.04
N ASN A 7 3.15 24.11 -0.33
CA ASN A 7 2.22 23.66 0.71
C ASN A 7 1.65 22.23 0.54
N GLU A 8 2.35 21.34 -0.17
CA GLU A 8 2.00 19.93 -0.10
C GLU A 8 2.32 19.40 1.30
N GLN A 9 1.29 18.99 2.03
CA GLN A 9 1.46 18.34 3.32
C GLN A 9 2.29 17.08 3.12
N LYS A 10 3.41 16.99 3.85
CA LYS A 10 4.27 15.82 3.87
C LYS A 10 3.65 14.78 4.79
N VAL A 11 3.38 13.60 4.24
CA VAL A 11 2.81 12.47 4.96
C VAL A 11 3.79 11.31 4.88
N GLU A 12 4.22 10.82 6.03
CA GLU A 12 4.93 9.55 6.14
C GLU A 12 3.90 8.44 6.34
N MET A 13 3.96 7.40 5.52
CA MET A 13 2.98 6.31 5.53
C MET A 13 3.70 4.97 5.57
N TRP A 14 3.45 4.18 6.60
CA TRP A 14 3.91 2.79 6.71
C TRP A 14 2.76 1.86 6.44
N THR A 15 3.00 0.83 5.64
CA THR A 15 1.97 -0.10 5.18
C THR A 15 2.46 -1.53 5.25
N ASP A 16 1.61 -2.42 5.73
CA ASP A 16 1.90 -3.84 5.78
C ASP A 16 0.65 -4.69 5.54
N GLY A 17 0.86 -5.93 5.08
CA GLY A 17 -0.16 -6.92 4.82
C GLY A 17 0.21 -8.27 5.39
N ALA A 18 -0.74 -8.89 6.10
CA ALA A 18 -0.58 -10.20 6.72
C ALA A 18 -1.66 -11.16 6.21
N CYS A 19 -1.30 -12.43 6.03
CA CYS A 19 -2.27 -13.48 5.70
C CYS A 19 -1.98 -14.78 6.46
N LYS A 20 -3.00 -15.38 7.07
CA LYS A 20 -2.91 -16.63 7.82
C LYS A 20 -3.38 -17.78 6.93
N GLY A 21 -2.43 -18.32 6.16
CA GLY A 21 -2.70 -19.19 5.00
C GLY A 21 -2.76 -18.38 3.71
N ASN A 22 -2.27 -18.91 2.60
CA ASN A 22 -2.16 -18.15 1.33
C ASN A 22 -2.68 -18.98 0.14
N PRO A 23 -4.00 -18.95 -0.16
CA PRO A 23 -5.00 -18.02 0.37
C PRO A 23 -5.53 -18.39 1.77
N GLY A 24 -6.08 -17.40 2.48
CA GLY A 24 -6.67 -17.54 3.81
C GLY A 24 -7.15 -16.19 4.38
N PRO A 25 -7.52 -16.14 5.67
CA PRO A 25 -7.85 -14.88 6.35
C PRO A 25 -6.65 -13.95 6.37
N GLY A 26 -6.82 -12.75 5.81
CA GLY A 26 -5.79 -11.73 5.72
C GLY A 26 -6.25 -10.38 6.25
N GLY A 27 -5.27 -9.54 6.56
CA GLY A 27 -5.46 -8.19 7.05
C GLY A 27 -4.39 -7.26 6.53
N TRP A 28 -4.74 -5.98 6.44
CA TRP A 28 -3.87 -4.90 6.02
C TRP A 28 -3.84 -3.82 7.10
N GLY A 29 -2.70 -3.16 7.23
CA GLY A 29 -2.44 -2.14 8.24
C GLY A 29 -1.75 -0.92 7.65
N VAL A 30 -2.15 0.26 8.11
CA VAL A 30 -1.58 1.54 7.69
C VAL A 30 -1.36 2.43 8.89
N LEU A 31 -0.14 2.96 9.01
CA LEU A 31 0.19 4.07 9.89
C LEU A 31 0.52 5.29 9.03
N MET A 32 -0.12 6.43 9.30
CA MET A 32 0.19 7.72 8.67
C MET A 32 0.62 8.73 9.72
N ARG A 33 1.63 9.53 9.41
CA ARG A 33 2.09 10.66 10.22
C ARG A 33 2.22 11.92 9.38
N ALA A 34 1.67 13.03 9.87
CA ALA A 34 1.78 14.36 9.27
C ALA A 34 2.03 15.38 10.39
N GLY A 35 3.28 15.83 10.52
CA GLY A 35 3.69 16.67 11.66
C GLY A 35 3.49 15.94 12.98
N SER A 36 2.69 16.51 13.89
CA SER A 36 2.34 15.92 15.19
C SER A 36 1.13 14.99 15.13
N HIS A 37 0.45 14.89 13.99
CA HIS A 37 -0.76 14.07 13.86
C HIS A 37 -0.40 12.67 13.38
N GLU A 38 -0.97 11.68 14.06
CA GLU A 38 -0.91 10.27 13.69
C GLU A 38 -2.31 9.76 13.36
N LYS A 39 -2.41 8.91 12.33
CA LYS A 39 -3.64 8.22 11.97
C LYS A 39 -3.34 6.79 11.59
N THR A 40 -4.08 5.85 12.16
CA THR A 40 -3.98 4.43 11.84
C THR A 40 -5.22 3.93 11.13
N LEU A 41 -5.06 2.98 10.21
CA LEU A 41 -6.14 2.26 9.56
C LEU A 41 -5.81 0.78 9.54
N HIS A 42 -6.83 -0.06 9.61
CA HIS A 42 -6.70 -1.49 9.37
C HIS A 42 -8.01 -2.06 8.84
N GLY A 43 -7.92 -3.22 8.20
CA GLY A 43 -9.05 -3.98 7.72
C GLY A 43 -8.60 -5.38 7.30
N GLY A 44 -9.53 -6.23 6.89
CA GLY A 44 -9.18 -7.57 6.46
C GLY A 44 -10.28 -8.27 5.69
N GLU A 45 -9.93 -9.42 5.11
CA GLU A 45 -10.78 -10.26 4.27
C GLU A 45 -10.59 -11.73 4.70
N LEU A 46 -11.69 -12.50 4.79
CA LEU A 46 -11.63 -13.92 5.17
C LEU A 46 -10.91 -14.81 4.16
N GLN A 47 -10.96 -14.44 2.87
CA GLN A 47 -10.32 -15.20 1.79
C GLN A 47 -9.55 -14.29 0.87
N THR A 48 -8.25 -14.18 1.14
CA THR A 48 -7.35 -13.28 0.43
C THR A 48 -5.93 -13.85 0.40
N THR A 49 -4.96 -13.06 -0.07
CA THR A 49 -3.54 -13.44 -0.13
C THR A 49 -2.68 -12.33 0.45
N ASN A 50 -1.42 -12.64 0.83
CA ASN A 50 -0.52 -11.62 1.38
C ASN A 50 -0.36 -10.43 0.44
N ASN A 51 -0.05 -10.70 -0.83
CA ASN A 51 0.13 -9.68 -1.86
C ASN A 51 -1.10 -8.78 -2.06
N ARG A 52 -2.32 -9.31 -1.89
CA ARG A 52 -3.54 -8.50 -1.96
C ARG A 52 -3.65 -7.57 -0.76
N MET A 53 -3.33 -8.06 0.44
CA MET A 53 -3.34 -7.26 1.65
C MET A 53 -2.28 -6.16 1.63
N GLU A 54 -1.08 -6.47 1.15
CA GLU A 54 -0.01 -5.47 0.94
C GLU A 54 -0.46 -4.35 -0.02
N LEU A 55 -1.07 -4.71 -1.16
CA LEU A 55 -1.62 -3.71 -2.10
C LEU A 55 -2.74 -2.89 -1.47
N LEU A 56 -3.69 -3.55 -0.78
CA LEU A 56 -4.82 -2.88 -0.15
C LEU A 56 -4.38 -1.92 0.95
N ALA A 57 -3.33 -2.25 1.72
CA ALA A 57 -2.76 -1.34 2.71
C ALA A 57 -2.41 0.01 2.07
N VAL A 58 -1.66 -0.01 0.96
CA VAL A 58 -1.25 1.21 0.27
C VAL A 58 -2.45 1.95 -0.33
N ILE A 59 -3.34 1.23 -1.01
CA ILE A 59 -4.54 1.81 -1.63
C ILE A 59 -5.39 2.53 -0.59
N GLN A 60 -5.66 1.88 0.55
CA GLN A 60 -6.52 2.44 1.59
C GLN A 60 -5.85 3.59 2.33
N GLY A 61 -4.53 3.53 2.51
CA GLY A 61 -3.74 4.64 3.03
C GLY A 61 -3.86 5.89 2.15
N LEU A 62 -3.63 5.75 0.84
CA LEU A 62 -3.73 6.86 -0.10
C LEU A 62 -5.18 7.37 -0.22
N ARG A 63 -6.18 6.48 -0.28
CA ARG A 63 -7.60 6.87 -0.34
C ARG A 63 -8.05 7.70 0.87
N ALA A 64 -7.44 7.49 2.03
CA ALA A 64 -7.78 8.22 3.24
C ALA A 64 -7.32 9.70 3.22
N LEU A 65 -6.43 10.06 2.28
CA LEU A 65 -5.98 11.43 2.07
C LEU A 65 -7.03 12.19 1.24
N LYS A 66 -7.60 13.23 1.85
CA LYS A 66 -8.69 14.02 1.24
C LYS A 66 -8.24 15.02 0.18
N ARG A 67 -6.93 15.27 0.09
CA ARG A 67 -6.30 16.24 -0.81
C ARG A 67 -4.97 15.70 -1.36
N PRO A 68 -4.47 16.23 -2.48
CA PRO A 68 -3.12 15.94 -2.93
C PRO A 68 -2.08 16.25 -1.83
N CYS A 69 -1.14 15.33 -1.65
CA CYS A 69 -0.13 15.37 -0.60
C CYS A 69 1.20 14.84 -1.17
N ALA A 70 2.31 15.22 -0.55
CA ALA A 70 3.59 14.57 -0.78
C ALA A 70 3.69 13.39 0.20
N VAL A 71 3.70 12.16 -0.30
CA VAL A 71 3.60 10.95 0.54
C VAL A 71 4.88 10.13 0.40
N THR A 72 5.55 9.86 1.50
CA THR A 72 6.63 8.87 1.58
C THR A 72 6.02 7.55 2.05
N ILE A 73 5.97 6.54 1.18
CA ILE A 73 5.43 5.22 1.51
C ILE A 73 6.58 4.30 1.89
N HIS A 74 6.53 3.79 3.11
CA HIS A 74 7.43 2.79 3.67
C HIS A 74 6.76 1.43 3.61
N THR A 75 7.38 0.50 2.91
CA THR A 75 6.90 -0.88 2.81
C THR A 75 8.08 -1.83 2.69
N ASP A 76 7.98 -3.00 3.31
CA ASP A 76 8.92 -4.11 3.12
C ASP A 76 8.50 -5.04 1.98
N SER A 77 7.30 -4.88 1.44
CA SER A 77 6.78 -5.67 0.32
C SER A 77 7.61 -5.43 -0.94
N GLN A 78 8.40 -6.45 -1.30
CA GLN A 78 9.04 -6.49 -2.61
C GLN A 78 8.03 -6.56 -3.75
N TYR A 79 6.83 -7.11 -3.52
CA TYR A 79 5.79 -7.21 -4.53
C TYR A 79 5.25 -5.83 -4.90
N VAL A 80 4.95 -5.00 -3.90
CA VAL A 80 4.53 -3.60 -4.10
C VAL A 80 5.66 -2.79 -4.73
N MET A 81 6.87 -2.87 -4.16
CA MET A 81 8.02 -2.11 -4.65
C MET A 81 8.31 -2.41 -6.13
N LYS A 82 8.54 -3.68 -6.49
CA LYS A 82 8.85 -4.05 -7.88
C LYS A 82 7.67 -3.78 -8.81
N GLY A 83 6.45 -4.00 -8.34
CA GLY A 83 5.28 -3.73 -9.17
C GLY A 83 5.16 -2.26 -9.53
N MET A 84 5.37 -1.35 -8.58
CA MET A 84 5.33 0.09 -8.82
C MET A 84 6.51 0.62 -9.63
N THR A 85 7.73 0.11 -9.40
CA THR A 85 8.94 0.67 -10.03
C THR A 85 9.31 0.00 -11.35
N GLU A 86 9.00 -1.29 -11.54
CA GLU A 86 9.47 -2.07 -12.69
C GLU A 86 8.34 -2.55 -13.61
N TRP A 87 7.20 -2.97 -13.05
CA TRP A 87 6.19 -3.72 -13.82
C TRP A 87 5.05 -2.86 -14.33
N LEU A 88 4.57 -1.90 -13.53
CA LEU A 88 3.35 -1.13 -13.78
C LEU A 88 3.36 -0.44 -15.15
N ALA A 89 4.47 0.21 -15.51
CA ALA A 89 4.60 0.89 -16.80
C ALA A 89 4.45 -0.06 -18.00
N ASN A 90 4.99 -1.28 -17.88
CA ASN A 90 4.89 -2.30 -18.93
C ASN A 90 3.48 -2.91 -18.99
N TRP A 91 2.85 -3.17 -17.83
CA TRP A 91 1.48 -3.66 -17.78
C TRP A 91 0.48 -2.68 -18.36
N LYS A 92 0.59 -1.39 -18.04
CA LYS A 92 -0.25 -0.33 -18.63
C LYS A 92 -0.12 -0.29 -20.15
N ARG A 93 1.11 -0.34 -20.67
CA ARG A 93 1.39 -0.36 -22.13
C ARG A 93 0.80 -1.59 -22.82
N ARG A 94 0.72 -2.72 -22.12
CA ARG A 94 0.21 -4.00 -22.65
C ARG A 94 -1.27 -4.25 -22.33
N GLY A 95 -2.00 -3.23 -21.86
CA GLY A 95 -3.42 -3.38 -21.53
C GLY A 95 -3.67 -4.35 -20.37
N TRP A 96 -2.81 -4.34 -19.35
CA TRP A 96 -2.89 -5.20 -18.15
C TRP A 96 -2.72 -6.71 -18.44
N LEU A 97 -1.90 -7.03 -19.43
CA LEU A 97 -1.52 -8.39 -19.78
C LEU A 97 -0.03 -8.66 -19.50
N THR A 98 0.28 -9.90 -19.10
CA THR A 98 1.65 -10.40 -18.95
C THR A 98 2.31 -10.63 -20.31
N ALA A 99 3.60 -11.00 -20.31
CA ALA A 99 4.29 -11.39 -21.54
C ALA A 99 3.63 -12.56 -22.27
N ASP A 100 3.02 -13.47 -21.51
CA ASP A 100 2.28 -14.64 -22.03
C ASP A 100 0.83 -14.31 -22.43
N LYS A 101 0.47 -13.02 -22.54
CA LYS A 101 -0.88 -12.52 -22.87
C LYS A 101 -1.97 -12.97 -21.89
N LYS A 102 -1.60 -13.31 -20.65
CA LYS A 102 -2.56 -13.60 -19.58
C LYS A 102 -2.88 -12.33 -18.78
N PRO A 103 -4.08 -12.22 -18.19
CA PRO A 103 -4.37 -11.12 -17.26
C PRO A 103 -3.34 -11.04 -16.14
N VAL A 104 -2.90 -9.82 -15.82
CA VAL A 104 -2.01 -9.59 -14.67
C VAL A 104 -2.76 -9.96 -13.39
N LYS A 105 -2.09 -10.71 -12.51
CA LYS A 105 -2.66 -11.07 -11.21
C LYS A 105 -2.91 -9.80 -10.38
N ASN A 106 -4.10 -9.70 -9.79
CA ASN A 106 -4.54 -8.51 -9.04
C ASN A 106 -4.59 -7.23 -9.88
N ALA A 107 -4.80 -7.32 -11.21
CA ALA A 107 -4.85 -6.17 -12.10
C ALA A 107 -5.82 -5.08 -11.62
N GLU A 108 -6.94 -5.47 -11.02
CA GLU A 108 -7.93 -4.56 -10.43
C GLU A 108 -7.33 -3.73 -9.29
N LEU A 109 -6.54 -4.34 -8.41
CA LEU A 109 -5.88 -3.64 -7.30
C LEU A 109 -4.74 -2.76 -7.81
N TRP A 110 -4.00 -3.21 -8.82
CA TRP A 110 -2.95 -2.40 -9.43
C TRP A 110 -3.49 -1.17 -10.16
N GLN A 111 -4.63 -1.29 -10.84
CA GLN A 111 -5.31 -0.16 -11.45
C GLN A 111 -5.76 0.87 -10.42
N LEU A 112 -6.38 0.40 -9.33
CA LEU A 112 -6.76 1.27 -8.21
C LEU A 112 -5.54 1.93 -7.57
N LEU A 113 -4.44 1.20 -7.38
CA LEU A 113 -3.20 1.75 -6.83
C LEU A 113 -2.61 2.82 -7.75
N ASP A 114 -2.54 2.58 -9.07
CA ASP A 114 -2.06 3.56 -10.06
C ASP A 114 -2.91 4.84 -10.05
N GLU A 115 -4.24 4.70 -9.97
CA GLU A 115 -5.15 5.84 -9.83
C GLU A 115 -4.85 6.65 -8.55
N GLN A 116 -4.71 5.98 -7.41
CA GLN A 116 -4.44 6.66 -6.14
C GLN A 116 -3.06 7.31 -6.12
N VAL A 117 -2.04 6.63 -6.65
CA VAL A 117 -0.69 7.19 -6.77
C VAL A 117 -0.70 8.44 -7.65
N GLY A 118 -1.49 8.46 -8.74
CA GLY A 118 -1.64 9.63 -9.61
C GLY A 118 -2.25 10.87 -8.94
N ARG A 119 -2.93 10.72 -7.79
CA ARG A 119 -3.52 11.83 -7.03
C ARG A 119 -2.52 12.53 -6.10
N HIS A 120 -1.35 11.94 -5.86
CA HIS A 120 -0.38 12.38 -4.86
C HIS A 120 1.04 12.43 -5.44
N THR A 121 1.92 13.21 -4.81
CA THR A 121 3.35 13.15 -5.10
C THR A 121 3.95 12.02 -4.25
N VAL A 122 3.96 10.80 -4.77
CA VAL A 122 4.40 9.59 -4.02
C VAL A 122 5.89 9.32 -4.20
N SER A 123 6.57 9.11 -3.07
CA SER A 123 7.95 8.60 -2.99
C SER A 123 7.95 7.25 -2.28
N TRP A 124 8.74 6.30 -2.78
CA TRP A 124 8.79 4.95 -2.24
C TRP A 124 10.07 4.73 -1.45
N ARG A 125 9.93 4.17 -0.25
CA ARG A 125 11.04 3.76 0.60
C ARG A 125 10.88 2.30 0.97
N TRP A 126 11.75 1.47 0.41
CA TRP A 126 11.83 0.09 0.85
C TRP A 126 12.47 0.03 2.24
N VAL A 127 11.81 -0.67 3.16
CA VAL A 127 12.35 -0.98 4.47
C VAL A 127 12.62 -2.48 4.55
N ARG A 128 13.63 -2.88 5.32
CA ARG A 128 13.93 -4.30 5.49
C ARG A 128 12.88 -4.93 6.41
N GLY A 129 12.28 -6.04 5.96
CA GLY A 129 11.33 -6.81 6.76
C GLY A 129 11.98 -7.36 8.04
N HIS A 130 11.28 -7.16 9.16
CA HIS A 130 11.61 -7.49 10.56
C HIS A 130 12.81 -6.73 11.20
N ALA A 131 12.42 -5.97 12.24
CA ALA A 131 13.22 -5.25 13.23
C ALA A 131 14.10 -4.10 12.69
N GLY A 132 13.58 -2.87 12.85
CA GLY A 132 14.40 -1.67 12.65
C GLY A 132 13.60 -0.39 12.39
N ASP A 133 12.36 -0.48 11.91
CA ASP A 133 11.47 0.66 11.74
C ASP A 133 10.22 0.50 12.62
N PRO A 134 10.10 1.28 13.71
CA PRO A 134 8.93 1.25 14.60
C PRO A 134 7.61 1.52 13.89
N GLY A 135 7.63 2.27 12.77
CA GLY A 135 6.45 2.51 11.95
C GLY A 135 6.01 1.27 11.18
N ASN A 136 6.95 0.49 10.66
CA ASN A 136 6.65 -0.77 9.97
C ASN A 136 6.14 -1.83 10.97
N GLU A 137 6.77 -1.93 12.15
CA GLU A 137 6.29 -2.81 13.23
C GLU A 137 4.85 -2.45 13.65
N ARG A 138 4.53 -1.15 13.68
CA ARG A 138 3.16 -0.70 13.95
C ARG A 138 2.19 -1.07 12.83
N ALA A 139 2.62 -0.99 11.57
CA ALA A 139 1.82 -1.41 10.42
C ALA A 139 1.55 -2.93 10.43
N ASP A 140 2.55 -3.77 10.76
CA ASP A 140 2.38 -5.22 10.95
C ASP A 140 1.36 -5.54 12.04
N GLN A 141 1.44 -4.87 13.19
CA GLN A 141 0.46 -5.03 14.27
C GLN A 141 -0.96 -4.71 13.79
N LEU A 142 -1.12 -3.61 13.04
CA LEU A 142 -2.41 -3.21 12.46
C LEU A 142 -2.90 -4.23 11.43
N ALA A 143 -2.02 -4.81 10.61
CA ALA A 143 -2.37 -5.85 9.66
C ALA A 143 -2.88 -7.11 10.38
N ASN A 144 -2.19 -7.55 11.44
CA ASN A 144 -2.65 -8.67 12.27
C ASN A 144 -3.97 -8.37 12.99
N MET A 145 -4.20 -7.13 13.45
CA MET A 145 -5.52 -6.70 13.94
C MET A 145 -6.59 -6.81 12.85
N GLY A 146 -6.26 -6.48 11.60
CA GLY A 146 -7.12 -6.65 10.44
C GLY A 146 -7.52 -8.11 10.18
N VAL A 147 -6.57 -9.04 10.29
CA VAL A 147 -6.83 -10.49 10.18
C VAL A 147 -7.86 -10.92 11.24
N GLU A 148 -7.63 -10.51 12.49
CA GLU A 148 -8.49 -10.89 13.60
C GLU A 148 -9.88 -10.26 13.50
N ALA A 149 -9.98 -9.03 13.00
CA ALA A 149 -11.27 -8.39 12.71
C ALA A 149 -12.04 -9.15 11.63
N ALA A 150 -11.37 -9.57 10.55
CA ALA A 150 -12.00 -10.33 9.48
C ALA A 150 -12.55 -11.69 9.94
N ARG A 151 -11.90 -12.33 10.92
CA ARG A 151 -12.32 -13.62 11.49
C ARG A 151 -13.51 -13.53 12.43
N ARG A 152 -13.78 -12.36 12.99
CA ARG A 152 -14.86 -12.14 13.98
C ARG A 152 -16.14 -11.59 13.37
N GLY A 153 -16.08 -11.06 12.16
CA GLY A 153 -17.24 -10.61 11.37
C GLY A 153 -17.85 -11.76 10.61
#